data_AF-A0A7J8WC19-F1
#
_entry.id   AF-A0A7J8WC19-F1
#
_cell.length_a   1.000
_cell.length_b   1.000
_cell.length_c   1.000
_cell.angle_alpha   90.00
_cell.angle_beta   90.00
_cell.angle_gamma   90.00
#
_symmetry.space_group_name_H-M   'P 1'
#
loop_
_entity.id
_entity.type
_entity.pdbx_description
1 polymer ?
#
loop_
_entity_poly.entity_id
_entity_poly.type
_entity_poly.pdbx_seq_one_letter_code
_entity_poly.pdbx_strand_id
1 'polypeptide(L)'
;GVVYCKSCKYAGVDTLLGAKPIPRATVRLTCKDAKNELTVQFKTDKNGYFFLQAPITIYNFDLHNCSVSLVSSPLKACSKPSNLNGGLKGAPLKPEKPSTSKKLPYVLYSVGPFAFEPTCHKN
;
A
#
# COMPACT_ATOMS: atom_id res chain seq x y z
N GLY A 1 4.78 -3.56 0.95
CA GLY A 1 3.42 -4.09 1.18
C GLY A 1 2.93 -4.81 -0.06
N VAL A 2 1.65 -5.18 -0.11
CA VAL A 2 1.04 -5.86 -1.27
C VAL A 2 -0.31 -5.23 -1.60
N VAL A 3 -0.67 -5.16 -2.88
CA VAL A 3 -1.96 -4.65 -3.34
C VAL A 3 -2.75 -5.75 -4.03
N TYR A 4 -4.02 -5.86 -3.65
CA TYR A 4 -4.97 -6.85 -4.16
C TYR A 4 -6.19 -6.20 -4.82
N CYS A 5 -6.88 -7.01 -5.61
CA CYS A 5 -8.25 -6.80 -6.03
C CYS A 5 -9.14 -7.72 -5.21
N LYS A 6 -10.13 -7.18 -4.48
CA LYS A 6 -11.08 -8.04 -3.75
C LYS A 6 -11.90 -8.89 -4.73
N SER A 7 -12.35 -10.06 -4.26
CA SER A 7 -13.26 -10.90 -5.04
C SER A 7 -14.66 -10.29 -5.09
N CYS A 8 -15.36 -10.47 -6.21
CA CYS A 8 -16.76 -10.06 -6.34
C CYS A 8 -17.70 -10.69 -5.32
N LYS A 9 -17.38 -11.89 -4.82
CA LYS A 9 -18.14 -12.54 -3.74
C LYS A 9 -18.13 -11.73 -2.43
N TYR A 10 -17.10 -10.92 -2.22
CA TYR A 10 -16.87 -10.17 -0.99
C TYR A 10 -16.70 -8.67 -1.24
N ALA A 11 -17.34 -8.16 -2.30
CA ALA A 11 -17.34 -6.72 -2.59
C ALA A 11 -17.88 -5.93 -1.40
N GLY A 12 -17.19 -4.87 -0.99
CA GLY A 12 -17.52 -4.05 0.17
C GLY A 12 -17.23 -4.69 1.54
N VAL A 13 -16.79 -5.95 1.59
CA VAL A 13 -16.40 -6.62 2.84
C VAL A 13 -14.89 -6.48 3.05
N ASP A 14 -14.45 -6.21 4.27
CA ASP A 14 -13.04 -6.08 4.62
C ASP A 14 -12.35 -7.44 4.77
N THR A 15 -12.18 -8.11 3.64
CA THR A 15 -11.51 -9.40 3.52
C THR A 15 -10.65 -9.50 2.25
N LEU A 16 -9.65 -10.37 2.30
CA LEU A 16 -8.82 -10.76 1.16
C LEU A 16 -9.15 -12.16 0.64
N LEU A 17 -10.23 -12.78 1.15
CA LEU A 17 -10.60 -14.12 0.71
C LEU A 17 -10.94 -14.13 -0.79
N GLY A 18 -10.21 -14.94 -1.57
CA GLY A 18 -10.34 -14.98 -3.03
C GLY A 18 -9.83 -13.73 -3.76
N ALA A 19 -9.16 -12.81 -3.07
CA ALA A 19 -8.55 -11.63 -3.68
C ALA A 19 -7.35 -12.03 -4.55
N LYS A 20 -7.09 -11.25 -5.60
CA LYS A 20 -5.97 -11.49 -6.54
C LYS A 20 -4.98 -10.33 -6.50
N PRO A 21 -3.66 -10.58 -6.54
CA PRO A 21 -2.68 -9.49 -6.55
C PRO A 21 -2.84 -8.63 -7.80
N ILE A 22 -2.63 -7.32 -7.66
CA ILE A 22 -2.69 -6.37 -8.78
C ILE A 22 -1.26 -5.95 -9.16
N PRO A 23 -0.76 -6.36 -10.34
CA PRO A 23 0.50 -5.83 -10.85
C PRO A 23 0.33 -4.40 -11.34
N ARG A 24 1.40 -3.59 -11.23
CA ARG A 24 1.44 -2.19 -11.68
C ARG A 24 0.39 -1.26 -11.05
N ALA A 25 -0.20 -1.64 -9.92
CA ALA A 25 -1.01 -0.73 -9.10
C ALA A 25 -0.12 0.38 -8.53
N THR A 26 -0.61 1.61 -8.52
CA THR A 26 0.13 2.76 -7.99
C THR A 26 -0.28 2.99 -6.54
N VAL A 27 0.72 3.09 -5.68
CA VAL A 27 0.58 3.51 -4.27
C VAL A 27 1.44 4.75 -4.02
N ARG A 28 1.14 5.47 -2.94
CA ARG A 28 1.81 6.71 -2.56
C ARG A 28 2.23 6.65 -1.11
N LEU A 29 3.52 6.90 -0.83
CA LEU A 29 4.00 7.33 0.47
C LEU A 29 3.82 8.84 0.57
N THR A 30 3.20 9.27 1.66
CA THR A 30 3.10 10.68 2.03
C THR A 30 3.62 10.83 3.46
N CYS A 31 4.59 11.72 3.66
CA CYS A 31 5.01 12.21 4.97
C CYS A 31 4.66 13.69 5.04
N LYS A 32 3.92 14.09 6.08
CA LYS A 32 3.43 15.46 6.19
C LYS A 32 3.67 16.00 7.58
N ASP A 33 4.34 17.13 7.66
CA ASP A 33 4.44 17.92 8.89
C ASP A 33 3.63 19.23 8.73
N ALA A 34 3.74 20.16 9.68
CA ALA A 34 2.98 21.40 9.65
C ALA A 34 3.31 22.33 8.45
N LYS A 35 4.49 22.20 7.83
CA LYS A 35 5.00 23.12 6.81
C LYS A 35 5.52 22.44 5.53
N ASN A 36 5.82 21.14 5.60
CA ASN A 36 6.44 20.36 4.54
C ASN A 36 5.60 19.12 4.22
N GLU A 37 5.66 18.70 2.97
CA GLU A 37 5.04 17.45 2.51
C GLU A 37 5.99 16.75 1.54
N LEU A 38 6.29 15.48 1.81
CA LEU A 38 6.97 14.57 0.90
C LEU A 38 5.94 13.60 0.34
N THR A 39 5.83 13.53 -0.98
CA THR A 39 4.99 12.56 -1.67
C THR A 39 5.81 11.80 -2.71
N VAL A 40 5.77 10.46 -2.65
CA VAL A 40 6.46 9.58 -3.59
C VAL A 40 5.50 8.48 -4.03
N GLN A 41 5.43 8.22 -5.34
CA GLN A 41 4.57 7.18 -5.92
C GLN A 41 5.39 6.03 -6.50
N PHE A 42 4.87 4.81 -6.38
CA PHE A 42 5.52 3.59 -6.89
C PHE A 42 4.47 2.60 -7.34
N LYS A 43 4.92 1.72 -8.24
CA LYS A 43 4.09 0.67 -8.81
C LYS A 43 4.43 -0.67 -8.22
N THR A 44 3.42 -1.51 -8.03
CA THR A 44 3.62 -2.89 -7.65
C THR A 44 4.29 -3.70 -8.76
N ASP A 45 5.03 -4.73 -8.36
CA ASP A 45 5.63 -5.72 -9.24
C ASP A 45 4.58 -6.69 -9.82
N LYS A 46 5.04 -7.70 -10.56
CA LYS A 46 4.16 -8.71 -11.18
C LYS A 46 3.30 -9.51 -10.18
N ASN A 47 3.71 -9.57 -8.92
CA ASN A 47 3.05 -10.31 -7.85
C ASN A 47 2.22 -9.38 -6.94
N GLY A 48 2.09 -8.10 -7.28
CA GLY A 48 1.36 -7.12 -6.48
C GLY A 48 2.15 -6.56 -5.31
N TYR A 49 3.42 -6.91 -5.14
CA TYR A 49 4.27 -6.39 -4.07
C TYR A 49 4.81 -5.02 -4.45
N PHE A 50 4.94 -4.14 -3.47
CA PHE A 50 5.73 -2.93 -3.60
C PHE A 50 6.79 -2.89 -2.51
N PHE A 51 8.01 -2.59 -2.93
CA PHE A 51 9.17 -2.36 -2.09
C PHE A 51 9.81 -1.06 -2.56
N LEU A 52 9.97 -0.12 -1.64
CA LEU A 52 10.50 1.21 -1.93
C LEU A 52 11.69 1.46 -1.02
N GLN A 53 12.77 1.93 -1.62
CA GLN A 53 13.79 2.69 -0.90
C GLN A 53 13.33 4.15 -0.84
N ALA A 54 13.03 4.63 0.38
CA ALA A 54 12.60 6.01 0.57
C ALA A 54 13.71 6.99 0.13
N PRO A 55 13.35 8.17 -0.40
CA PRO A 55 14.33 9.19 -0.75
C PRO A 55 15.02 9.73 0.50
N ILE A 56 16.25 10.24 0.37
CA ILE A 56 17.04 10.79 1.48
C ILE A 56 16.28 11.94 2.19
N THR A 57 15.44 12.69 1.48
CA THR A 57 14.64 13.76 2.08
C THR A 57 13.65 13.29 3.16
N ILE A 58 13.38 11.98 3.25
CA ILE A 58 12.52 11.41 4.31
C ILE A 58 13.09 11.63 5.71
N TYR A 59 14.43 11.78 5.87
CA TYR A 59 15.06 12.01 7.17
C TYR A 59 14.64 13.34 7.82
N ASN A 60 14.04 14.26 7.06
CA ASN A 60 13.51 15.52 7.57
C ASN A 60 12.14 15.37 8.23
N PHE A 61 11.52 14.20 8.16
CA PHE A 61 10.17 13.93 8.66
C PHE A 61 10.19 12.94 9.82
N ASP A 62 9.28 13.14 10.77
CA ASP A 62 8.93 12.08 11.71
C ASP A 62 8.17 10.97 10.96
N LEU A 63 8.69 9.74 11.00
CA LEU A 63 8.09 8.58 10.32
C LEU A 63 6.70 8.23 10.87
N HIS A 64 6.33 8.67 12.07
CA HIS A 64 4.96 8.55 12.58
C HIS A 64 3.95 9.39 11.78
N ASN A 65 4.42 10.46 11.12
CA ASN A 65 3.62 11.30 10.24
C ASN A 65 3.64 10.80 8.78
N CYS A 66 4.26 9.65 8.51
CA CYS A 66 4.29 9.02 7.21
C CYS A 66 3.21 7.94 7.08
N SER A 67 2.55 7.90 5.93
CA SER A 67 1.55 6.88 5.60
C SER A 67 1.62 6.46 4.14
N VAL A 68 1.15 5.24 3.85
CA VAL A 68 1.02 4.74 2.48
C VAL A 68 -0.45 4.56 2.12
N SER A 69 -0.85 5.05 0.94
CA SER A 69 -2.21 4.95 0.41
C SER A 69 -2.23 4.43 -1.03
N LEU A 70 -3.35 3.86 -1.43
CA LEU A 70 -3.67 3.50 -2.80
C LEU A 70 -3.91 4.77 -3.63
N VAL A 71 -3.39 4.79 -4.86
CA VAL A 71 -3.63 5.87 -5.83
C VAL A 71 -4.48 5.37 -6.98
N SER A 72 -4.02 4.32 -7.68
CA SER A 72 -4.70 3.83 -8.87
C SER A 72 -4.38 2.36 -9.15
N SER A 73 -5.26 1.72 -9.91
CA SER A 73 -5.10 0.36 -10.40
C SER A 73 -5.16 0.38 -11.93
N PRO A 74 -4.33 -0.41 -12.63
CA PRO A 74 -4.43 -0.56 -14.08
C PRO A 74 -5.64 -1.40 -14.51
N LEU A 75 -6.31 -2.08 -13.56
CA LEU A 75 -7.47 -2.91 -13.84
C LEU A 75 -8.75 -2.07 -13.72
N LYS A 76 -9.43 -1.83 -14.85
CA LYS A 76 -10.70 -1.08 -14.87
C LYS A 76 -11.76 -1.73 -13.97
N ALA A 77 -11.83 -3.06 -13.99
CA ALA A 77 -12.72 -3.85 -13.15
C ALA A 77 -12.32 -3.89 -11.67
N CYS A 78 -11.26 -3.18 -11.26
CA CYS A 78 -10.80 -3.14 -9.88
C CYS A 78 -10.02 -1.87 -9.57
N SER A 79 -10.72 -0.73 -9.62
CA SER A 79 -10.12 0.61 -9.65
C SER A 79 -10.52 1.52 -8.50
N LYS A 80 -11.57 1.18 -7.74
CA LYS A 80 -12.01 1.96 -6.58
C LYS A 80 -11.20 1.58 -5.35
N PRO A 81 -10.42 2.48 -4.74
CA PRO A 81 -9.66 2.14 -3.53
C PRO A 81 -10.61 1.77 -2.37
N SER A 82 -10.32 0.68 -1.66
CA SER A 82 -10.98 0.37 -0.39
C SER A 82 -10.15 0.91 0.78
N ASN A 83 -10.78 1.08 1.95
CA ASN A 83 -10.04 1.44 3.16
C ASN A 83 -9.54 0.22 3.96
N LEU A 84 -9.52 -0.97 3.36
CA LEU A 84 -8.94 -2.16 3.99
C LEU A 84 -7.50 -1.86 4.43
N ASN A 85 -7.21 -2.12 5.71
CA ASN A 85 -5.92 -1.83 6.35
C ASN A 85 -5.43 -0.38 6.20
N GLY A 86 -6.34 0.58 6.01
CA GLY A 86 -6.00 1.99 5.80
C GLY A 86 -5.62 2.34 4.36
N GLY A 87 -5.85 1.45 3.39
CA GLY A 87 -5.44 1.65 1.99
C GLY A 87 -5.98 2.93 1.34
N LEU A 88 -7.13 3.47 1.77
CA LEU A 88 -7.69 4.71 1.23
C LEU A 88 -7.24 5.93 2.05
N LYS A 89 -7.34 5.86 3.38
CA LYS A 89 -7.04 6.98 4.29
C LYS A 89 -5.54 7.22 4.52
N GLY A 90 -4.70 6.22 4.21
CA GLY A 90 -3.29 6.19 4.55
C GLY A 90 -3.05 5.26 5.74
N ALA A 91 -2.23 4.24 5.54
CA ALA A 91 -1.80 3.34 6.59
C ALA A 91 -0.44 3.79 7.15
N PRO A 92 -0.28 3.89 8.48
CA PRO A 92 0.99 4.28 9.09
C PRO A 92 2.07 3.23 8.84
N LEU A 93 3.32 3.68 8.71
CA LEU A 93 4.47 2.79 8.60
C LEU A 93 4.67 2.01 9.90
N LYS A 94 4.84 0.69 9.79
CA LYS A 94 5.14 -0.18 10.93
C LYS A 94 6.56 -0.74 10.81
N PRO A 95 7.44 -0.53 11.78
CA PRO A 95 8.78 -1.11 11.73
C PRO A 95 8.69 -2.63 11.81
N GLU A 96 9.40 -3.31 10.91
CA GLU A 96 9.56 -4.77 10.96
C GLU A 96 10.62 -5.14 12.00
N LYS A 97 10.41 -6.27 12.67
CA LYS A 97 11.41 -6.77 13.62
C LYS A 97 12.68 -7.17 12.85
N PRO A 98 13.87 -6.77 13.31
CA PRO A 98 15.12 -7.22 12.70
C PRO A 98 15.15 -8.74 12.68
N SER A 99 15.43 -9.32 11.51
CA SER A 99 15.63 -10.77 11.42
C SER A 99 16.86 -11.15 12.23
N THR A 100 16.72 -12.11 13.16
CA THR A 100 17.82 -12.62 13.98
C THR A 100 18.89 -13.33 13.15
N SER A 101 18.56 -13.76 11.92
CA SER A 101 19.47 -14.52 11.06
C SER A 101 20.32 -13.64 10.14
N LYS A 102 19.88 -12.40 9.82
CA LYS A 102 20.62 -11.47 8.95
C LYS A 102 20.36 -10.02 9.34
N LYS A 103 21.41 -9.30 9.75
CA LYS A 103 21.36 -7.84 9.88
C LYS A 103 21.23 -7.23 8.48
N LEU A 104 20.08 -6.66 8.18
CA LEU A 104 19.88 -5.87 6.98
C LEU A 104 20.60 -4.52 7.13
N PRO A 105 21.18 -3.95 6.05
CA PRO A 105 21.81 -2.63 6.09
C PRO A 105 20.78 -1.49 6.13
N TYR A 106 19.50 -1.80 6.34
CA TYR A 106 18.40 -0.85 6.39
C TYR A 106 17.33 -1.32 7.39
N VAL A 107 16.56 -0.35 7.90
CA VAL A 107 15.35 -0.64 8.68
C VAL A 107 14.20 -0.87 7.70
N LEU A 108 13.52 -2.00 7.85
CA LEU A 108 12.37 -2.33 7.02
C LEU A 108 11.09 -1.82 7.69
N TYR A 109 10.23 -1.17 6.91
CA TYR A 109 8.89 -0.80 7.32
C TYR A 109 7.87 -1.49 6.43
N SER A 110 6.79 -1.96 7.05
CA SER A 110 5.66 -2.54 6.36
C SER A 110 4.38 -1.76 6.59
N VAL A 111 3.41 -2.04 5.73
CA VAL A 111 2.03 -1.59 5.82
C VAL A 111 1.16 -2.78 5.46
N GLY A 112 -0.10 -2.75 5.90
CA GLY A 112 -1.02 -3.85 5.63
C GLY A 112 -1.20 -4.11 4.13
N PRO A 113 -1.57 -5.33 3.74
CA PRO A 113 -2.01 -5.55 2.37
C PRO A 113 -3.22 -4.65 2.09
N PHE A 114 -3.17 -3.91 0.99
CA PHE A 114 -4.25 -3.04 0.56
C PHE A 114 -5.10 -3.72 -0.49
N ALA A 115 -6.31 -3.23 -0.71
CA ALA A 115 -7.13 -3.71 -1.81
C ALA A 115 -7.97 -2.63 -2.49
N PHE A 116 -8.16 -2.80 -3.79
CA PHE A 116 -9.21 -2.11 -4.54
C PHE A 116 -10.50 -2.95 -4.50
N GLU A 117 -11.65 -2.27 -4.51
CA GLU A 117 -12.95 -2.87 -4.70
C GLU A 117 -13.14 -3.30 -6.17
N PRO A 118 -13.72 -4.49 -6.41
CA PRO A 118 -14.04 -4.95 -7.75
C PRO A 118 -15.29 -4.26 -8.29
N THR A 119 -15.35 -4.12 -9.61
CA THR A 119 -16.58 -3.86 -10.36
C THR A 119 -17.13 -5.20 -10.78
N CYS A 120 -18.27 -5.57 -10.22
CA CYS A 120 -18.90 -6.86 -10.48
C CYS A 120 -20.03 -6.69 -11.47
N HIS A 121 -19.99 -7.46 -12.56
CA HIS A 121 -21.16 -7.62 -13.41
C HIS A 121 -22.21 -8.38 -12.60
N LYS A 122 -23.41 -7.82 -12.50
CA LYS A 122 -24.57 -8.58 -12.06
C LYS A 122 -24.90 -9.52 -13.21
N ASN A 123 -24.73 -10.82 -12.99
CA ASN A 123 -25.43 -11.82 -13.78
C ASN A 123 -26.91 -11.81 -13.41
#